data_AF-A0A9Y2ACL4-F1
#
_entry.id   AF-A0A9Y2ACL4-F1
#
_cell.length_a   1.000
_cell.length_b   1.000
_cell.length_c   1.000
_cell.angle_alpha   90.00
_cell.angle_beta   90.00
_cell.angle_gamma   90.00
#
_symmetry.space_group_name_H-M   'P 1'
#
loop_
_entity.id
_entity.type
_entity.pdbx_description
1 polymer ?
#
loop_
_entity_poly.entity_id
_entity_poly.type
_entity_poly.pdbx_seq_one_letter_code
_entity_poly.pdbx_strand_id
1 'polypeptide(L)'
;MAVPLVVVLLTATIGRLLVLSPQVTDGETALLEGLSQHRNVLLDGIATLVQFTLSNGGVVLIIAAVIGWLAVIRRRPLDATGFAITALAGWGAVGLVKVLVERPRPAVSGDPLEAVAGSTSFPSSHTGALVAIVFALSFVASRRRTRRDVLLWGTLGVAVVGAARVYSGAHYPLDVLAALPVAWAGVMVGTAVANKVVPALAYGFSWQQAGVSLEAPDSRRAATRAAVPTEAHGSTARRATGSSDTHDPRRSDRAA
;
A
#
# COMPACT_ATOMS: atom_id res chain seq x y z
N MET A 1 -4.52 -2.28 -13.22
CA MET A 1 -4.52 -0.80 -13.32
C MET A 1 -5.91 -0.19 -13.24
N ALA A 2 -6.97 -0.85 -13.73
CA ALA A 2 -8.34 -0.29 -13.68
C ALA A 2 -8.84 0.02 -12.26
N VAL A 3 -8.65 -0.88 -11.29
CA VAL A 3 -9.19 -0.70 -9.92
C VAL A 3 -8.63 0.54 -9.20
N PRO A 4 -7.30 0.77 -9.11
CA PRO A 4 -6.76 1.99 -8.51
C PRO A 4 -7.26 3.28 -9.19
N LEU A 5 -7.35 3.28 -10.52
CA LEU A 5 -7.84 4.43 -11.27
C LEU A 5 -9.31 4.73 -10.94
N VAL A 6 -10.16 3.70 -10.93
CA VAL A 6 -11.58 3.83 -10.56
C VAL A 6 -11.70 4.38 -9.13
N VAL A 7 -10.92 3.88 -8.18
CA VAL A 7 -10.93 4.38 -6.78
C VAL A 7 -10.55 5.86 -6.71
N VAL A 8 -9.51 6.29 -7.43
CA VAL A 8 -9.09 7.69 -7.49
C VAL A 8 -10.20 8.57 -8.09
N LEU A 9 -10.77 8.15 -9.22
CA LEU A 9 -11.84 8.90 -9.91
C LEU A 9 -13.12 8.97 -9.06
N LEU A 10 -13.52 7.88 -8.42
CA LEU A 10 -14.66 7.86 -7.50
C LEU A 10 -14.42 8.80 -6.31
N THR A 11 -13.22 8.74 -5.71
CA THR A 11 -12.91 9.61 -4.56
C THR A 11 -12.86 11.08 -4.96
N ALA A 12 -12.31 11.41 -6.13
CA ALA A 12 -12.32 12.76 -6.67
C ALA A 12 -13.75 13.24 -6.98
N THR A 13 -14.60 12.36 -7.52
CA THR A 13 -16.01 12.66 -7.80
C THR A 13 -16.77 12.93 -6.50
N ILE A 14 -16.60 12.08 -5.48
CA ILE A 14 -17.18 12.29 -4.14
C ILE A 14 -16.67 13.61 -3.56
N GLY A 15 -15.36 13.88 -3.63
CA GLY A 15 -14.79 15.15 -3.20
C GLY A 15 -15.44 16.35 -3.89
N ARG A 16 -15.68 16.26 -5.20
CA ARG A 16 -16.35 17.32 -5.95
C ARG A 16 -17.82 17.48 -5.54
N LEU A 17 -18.53 16.38 -5.26
CA LEU A 17 -19.89 16.44 -4.73
C LEU A 17 -19.94 17.10 -3.35
N LEU A 18 -18.95 16.85 -2.48
CA LEU A 18 -18.85 17.48 -1.16
C LEU A 18 -18.67 19.01 -1.26
N VAL A 19 -17.89 19.48 -2.23
CA VAL A 19 -17.75 20.91 -2.54
C VAL A 19 -19.10 21.53 -2.91
N LEU A 20 -19.96 20.78 -3.59
CA LEU A 20 -21.26 21.23 -4.07
C LEU A 20 -22.41 21.00 -3.07
N SER A 21 -22.14 20.44 -1.88
CA SER A 21 -23.15 20.17 -0.85
C SER A 21 -22.95 21.05 0.39
N PRO A 22 -23.59 22.24 0.44
CA PRO A 22 -23.50 23.15 1.58
C PRO A 22 -23.90 22.47 2.90
N GLN A 23 -24.98 21.69 2.92
CA GLN A 23 -25.49 21.07 4.14
C GLN A 23 -24.45 20.15 4.82
N VAL A 24 -23.66 19.42 4.03
CA VAL A 24 -22.61 18.53 4.56
C VAL A 24 -21.45 19.37 5.07
N THR A 25 -21.03 20.37 4.29
CA THR A 25 -19.91 21.25 4.66
C THR A 25 -20.23 22.06 5.92
N ASP A 26 -21.46 22.55 6.07
CA ASP A 26 -21.93 23.28 7.25
C ASP A 26 -21.97 22.37 8.48
N GLY A 27 -22.46 21.12 8.32
CA GLY A 27 -22.47 20.13 9.39
C GLY A 27 -21.07 19.75 9.88
N GLU A 28 -20.11 19.55 8.96
CA GLU A 28 -18.72 19.31 9.33
C GLU A 28 -18.08 20.55 9.98
N THR A 29 -18.42 21.76 9.52
CA THR A 29 -17.92 23.02 10.12
C THR A 29 -18.44 23.21 11.55
N ALA A 30 -19.72 22.96 11.79
CA ALA A 30 -20.31 23.03 13.14
C ALA A 30 -19.66 22.01 14.11
N LEU A 31 -19.32 20.82 13.62
CA LEU A 31 -18.55 19.84 14.40
C LEU A 31 -17.17 20.39 14.78
N LEU A 32 -16.47 21.02 13.83
CA LEU A 32 -15.15 21.61 14.08
C LEU A 32 -15.22 22.78 15.07
N GLU A 33 -16.25 23.63 14.98
CA GLU A 33 -16.50 24.70 15.93
C GLU A 33 -16.76 24.15 17.34
N GLY A 34 -17.58 23.10 17.47
CA GLY A 34 -17.79 22.42 18.75
C GLY A 34 -16.50 21.85 19.36
N LEU A 35 -15.62 21.27 18.55
CA LEU A 35 -14.30 20.82 19.00
C LEU A 35 -13.40 21.98 19.43
N SER A 36 -13.46 23.11 18.72
CA SER A 36 -12.66 24.29 19.04
C SER A 36 -12.99 24.87 20.44
N GLN A 37 -14.23 24.73 20.89
CA GLN A 37 -14.67 25.15 22.22
C GLN A 37 -14.10 24.28 23.36
N HIS A 38 -13.61 23.07 23.05
CA HIS A 38 -13.06 22.11 24.01
C HIS A 38 -11.53 22.01 23.92
N ARG A 39 -10.87 23.06 23.40
CA ARG A 39 -9.41 23.07 23.26
C ARG A 39 -8.70 23.03 24.60
N ASN A 40 -7.56 22.33 24.63
CA ASN A 40 -6.66 22.32 25.77
C ASN A 40 -5.20 22.20 25.34
N VAL A 41 -4.30 22.64 26.22
CA VAL A 41 -2.86 22.75 25.96
C VAL A 41 -2.22 21.42 25.52
N LEU A 42 -2.67 20.29 26.09
CA LEU A 42 -2.11 18.98 25.76
C LEU A 42 -2.47 18.56 24.33
N LEU A 43 -3.75 18.63 23.98
CA LEU A 43 -4.23 18.27 22.64
C LEU A 43 -3.72 19.24 21.57
N ASP A 44 -3.61 20.53 21.90
CA ASP A 44 -3.01 21.54 21.02
C ASP A 44 -1.53 21.24 20.77
N GLY A 45 -0.79 20.85 21.81
CA GLY A 45 0.61 20.42 21.70
C GLY A 45 0.77 19.19 20.82
N ILE A 46 -0.08 18.16 21.01
CA ILE A 46 -0.08 16.96 20.17
C ILE A 46 -0.39 17.30 18.71
N ALA A 47 -1.42 18.11 18.46
CA ALA A 47 -1.82 18.49 17.12
C ALA A 47 -0.72 19.30 16.41
N THR A 48 -0.08 20.23 17.13
CA THR A 48 1.04 21.03 16.62
C THR A 48 2.26 20.17 16.32
N LEU A 49 2.56 19.19 17.17
CA LEU A 49 3.66 18.25 16.92
C LEU A 49 3.38 17.41 15.68
N VAL A 50 2.19 16.83 15.54
CA VAL A 50 1.77 16.07 14.36
C VAL A 50 1.90 16.92 13.09
N GLN A 51 1.42 18.16 13.14
CA GLN A 51 1.51 19.14 12.06
C GLN A 51 2.97 19.38 11.64
N PHE A 52 3.85 19.62 12.60
CA PHE A 52 5.25 19.90 12.34
C PHE A 52 5.97 18.66 11.76
N THR A 53 5.80 17.51 12.40
CA THR A 53 6.45 16.24 12.01
C THR A 53 5.98 15.73 10.65
N LEU A 54 4.70 15.88 10.32
CA LEU A 54 4.12 15.45 9.05
C LEU A 54 3.92 16.60 8.06
N SER A 55 4.57 17.73 8.28
CA SER A 55 4.73 18.77 7.25
C SER A 55 5.33 18.17 5.98
N ASN A 56 5.17 18.84 4.83
CA ASN A 56 5.75 18.33 3.57
C ASN A 56 7.26 18.06 3.69
N GLY A 57 7.99 18.95 4.38
CA GLY A 57 9.41 18.74 4.68
C GLY A 57 9.64 17.56 5.63
N GLY A 58 8.85 17.45 6.69
CA GLY A 58 8.93 16.32 7.64
C GLY A 58 8.66 14.96 6.98
N VAL A 59 7.67 14.86 6.10
CA VAL A 59 7.38 13.64 5.33
C VAL A 59 8.55 13.26 4.42
N VAL A 60 9.16 14.24 3.72
CA VAL A 60 10.36 14.00 2.90
C VAL A 60 11.50 13.46 3.75
N LEU A 61 11.74 14.06 4.93
CA LEU A 61 12.78 13.60 5.86
C LEU A 61 12.49 12.19 6.39
N ILE A 62 11.23 11.86 6.72
CA ILE A 62 10.85 10.51 7.17
C ILE A 62 11.11 9.49 6.06
N ILE A 63 10.66 9.76 4.82
CA ILE A 63 10.89 8.88 3.68
C ILE A 63 12.39 8.70 3.44
N ALA A 64 13.16 9.79 3.42
CA ALA A 64 14.61 9.75 3.24
C ALA A 64 15.32 8.97 4.36
N ALA A 65 14.88 9.13 5.62
CA ALA A 65 15.42 8.40 6.77
C ALA A 65 15.14 6.89 6.66
N VAL A 66 13.93 6.48 6.26
CA VAL A 66 13.60 5.07 6.04
C VAL A 66 14.41 4.50 4.88
N ILE A 67 14.56 5.23 3.77
CA ILE A 67 15.41 4.83 2.64
C ILE A 67 16.86 4.64 3.11
N GLY A 68 17.43 5.61 3.82
CA GLY A 68 18.79 5.54 4.35
C GLY A 68 18.97 4.37 5.32
N TRP A 69 18.01 4.16 6.22
CA TRP A 69 18.02 3.03 7.14
C TRP A 69 17.96 1.68 6.40
N LEU A 70 17.08 1.51 5.42
CA LEU A 70 16.98 0.28 4.63
C LEU A 70 18.24 0.06 3.78
N ALA A 71 18.70 1.07 3.04
CA ALA A 71 19.82 0.95 2.11
C ALA A 71 21.17 0.81 2.82
N VAL A 72 21.44 1.63 3.85
CA VAL A 72 22.77 1.76 4.46
C VAL A 72 22.91 0.88 5.71
N ILE A 73 21.91 0.92 6.61
CA ILE A 73 22.00 0.22 7.90
C ILE A 73 21.57 -1.24 7.75
N ARG A 74 20.43 -1.49 7.08
CA ARG A 74 19.92 -2.85 6.84
C ARG A 74 20.56 -3.52 5.63
N ARG A 75 21.32 -2.77 4.82
CA ARG A 75 21.97 -3.26 3.58
C ARG A 75 21.00 -3.90 2.60
N ARG A 76 19.80 -3.32 2.48
CA ARG A 76 18.72 -3.76 1.57
C ARG A 76 18.34 -2.65 0.58
N PRO A 77 19.22 -2.30 -0.37
CA PRO A 77 18.97 -1.22 -1.32
C PRO A 77 17.77 -1.47 -2.25
N LEU A 78 17.48 -2.73 -2.56
CA LEU A 78 16.30 -3.12 -3.34
C LEU A 78 14.99 -2.88 -2.57
N ASP A 79 14.95 -3.26 -1.29
CA ASP A 79 13.82 -2.94 -0.40
C ASP A 79 13.66 -1.42 -0.24
N ALA A 80 14.76 -0.69 -0.10
CA ALA A 80 14.74 0.78 -0.01
C ALA A 80 14.13 1.42 -1.28
N THR A 81 14.49 0.90 -2.46
CA THR A 81 13.94 1.36 -3.74
C THR A 81 12.46 1.03 -3.86
N GLY A 82 12.05 -0.20 -3.51
CA GLY A 82 10.65 -0.61 -3.51
C GLY A 82 9.79 0.23 -2.55
N PHE A 83 10.32 0.49 -1.34
CA PHE A 83 9.71 1.40 -0.38
C PHE A 83 9.55 2.81 -0.96
N ALA A 84 10.62 3.39 -1.53
CA ALA A 84 10.61 4.74 -2.07
C ALA A 84 9.56 4.91 -3.17
N ILE A 85 9.56 4.03 -4.18
CA ILE A 85 8.60 4.06 -5.29
C ILE A 85 7.16 3.96 -4.74
N THR A 86 6.93 3.04 -3.80
CA THR A 86 5.59 2.78 -3.28
C THR A 86 5.06 3.93 -2.42
N ALA A 87 5.88 4.44 -1.50
CA ALA A 87 5.51 5.54 -0.62
C ALA A 87 5.28 6.85 -1.41
N LEU A 88 6.18 7.17 -2.35
CA LEU A 88 6.05 8.37 -3.19
C LEU A 88 4.85 8.29 -4.13
N ALA A 89 4.56 7.12 -4.71
CA ALA A 89 3.36 6.95 -5.54
C ALA A 89 2.06 7.13 -4.73
N GLY A 90 2.00 6.58 -3.52
CA GLY A 90 0.88 6.77 -2.60
C GLY A 90 0.67 8.23 -2.23
N TRP A 91 1.73 8.90 -1.78
CA TRP A 91 1.66 10.31 -1.39
C TRP A 91 1.39 11.23 -2.59
N GLY A 92 2.01 10.97 -3.73
CA GLY A 92 1.80 11.70 -4.98
C GLY A 92 0.37 11.57 -5.51
N ALA A 93 -0.26 10.40 -5.39
CA ALA A 93 -1.66 10.23 -5.76
C ALA A 93 -2.60 11.12 -4.92
N VAL A 94 -2.32 11.27 -3.63
CA VAL A 94 -3.05 12.20 -2.74
C VAL A 94 -2.85 13.64 -3.19
N GLY A 95 -1.62 14.03 -3.53
CA GLY A 95 -1.32 15.34 -4.11
C GLY A 95 -2.05 15.61 -5.43
N LEU A 96 -2.17 14.60 -6.29
CA LEU A 96 -2.89 14.72 -7.56
C LEU A 96 -4.38 14.96 -7.34
N VAL A 97 -5.05 14.15 -6.52
CA VAL A 97 -6.48 14.35 -6.20
C VAL A 97 -6.71 15.70 -5.55
N LYS A 98 -5.74 16.15 -4.75
CA LYS A 98 -5.80 17.43 -4.06
C LYS A 98 -5.86 18.64 -5.00
N VAL A 99 -5.18 18.56 -6.13
CA VAL A 99 -5.23 19.57 -7.21
C VAL A 99 -6.51 19.45 -8.04
N LEU A 100 -7.10 18.25 -8.15
CA LEU A 100 -8.30 18.04 -8.97
C LEU A 100 -9.60 18.48 -8.29
N VAL A 101 -9.72 18.31 -6.97
CA VAL A 101 -10.97 18.56 -6.23
C VAL A 101 -11.10 20.03 -5.81
N GLU A 102 -9.98 20.64 -5.41
CA GLU A 102 -9.89 22.03 -4.97
C GLU A 102 -10.88 22.44 -3.86
N ARG A 103 -11.18 21.52 -2.94
CA ARG A 103 -12.09 21.81 -1.81
C ARG A 103 -11.50 22.92 -0.91
N PRO A 104 -12.25 23.99 -0.60
CA PRO A 104 -11.84 24.98 0.40
C PRO A 104 -11.66 24.35 1.78
N ARG A 105 -10.71 24.87 2.56
CA ARG A 105 -10.52 24.44 3.96
C ARG A 105 -11.63 24.95 4.88
N PRO A 106 -11.82 24.32 6.06
CA PRO A 106 -12.75 24.80 7.06
C PRO A 106 -12.47 26.25 7.46
N ALA A 107 -13.51 27.10 7.40
CA ALA A 107 -13.48 28.45 7.93
C ALA A 107 -14.04 28.43 9.36
N VAL A 108 -13.22 27.98 10.32
CA VAL A 108 -13.61 27.95 11.74
C VAL A 108 -13.40 29.35 12.33
N SER A 109 -14.38 29.82 13.10
CA SER A 109 -14.45 31.18 13.66
C SER A 109 -13.40 31.48 14.75
N GLY A 110 -12.78 30.47 15.35
CA GLY A 110 -11.64 30.61 16.27
C GLY A 110 -10.30 30.48 15.55
N ASP A 111 -9.25 31.14 16.06
CA ASP A 111 -7.91 31.10 15.47
C ASP A 111 -7.50 29.65 15.12
N PRO A 112 -7.36 29.32 13.82
CA PRO A 112 -6.84 28.04 13.41
C PRO A 112 -5.45 27.85 14.03
N LEU A 113 -5.17 26.67 14.60
CA LEU A 113 -3.80 26.35 15.03
C LEU A 113 -2.82 26.36 13.84
N GLU A 114 -3.35 26.32 12.61
CA GLU A 114 -2.61 26.37 11.36
C GLU A 114 -3.21 27.46 10.45
N ALA A 115 -2.52 28.61 10.32
CA ALA A 115 -2.86 29.62 9.32
C ALA A 115 -2.40 29.15 7.93
N VAL A 116 -3.20 28.33 7.24
CA VAL A 116 -2.90 27.93 5.86
C VAL A 116 -3.74 28.72 4.87
N ALA A 117 -3.30 29.93 4.57
CA ALA A 117 -3.82 30.66 3.43
C ALA A 117 -3.53 29.87 2.13
N GLY A 118 -4.55 29.64 1.31
CA GLY A 118 -4.40 29.25 -0.10
C GLY A 118 -4.17 27.77 -0.42
N SER A 119 -4.32 26.83 0.52
CA SER A 119 -4.23 25.38 0.20
C SER A 119 -5.59 24.68 0.25
N THR A 120 -5.80 23.74 -0.66
CA THR A 120 -7.02 22.91 -0.72
C THR A 120 -7.07 21.92 0.46
N SER A 121 -8.26 21.49 0.85
CA SER A 121 -8.49 20.66 2.04
C SER A 121 -8.52 19.16 1.73
N PHE A 122 -9.11 18.79 0.59
CA PHE A 122 -9.41 17.42 0.22
C PHE A 122 -8.38 16.86 -0.78
N PRO A 123 -7.83 15.65 -0.58
CA PRO A 123 -7.82 14.87 0.65
C PRO A 123 -6.75 15.39 1.62
N SER A 124 -6.78 14.93 2.87
CA SER A 124 -5.73 15.22 3.86
C SER A 124 -4.37 14.66 3.42
N SER A 125 -3.42 15.54 3.09
CA SER A 125 -2.07 15.15 2.66
C SER A 125 -1.26 14.49 3.77
N HIS A 126 -1.44 14.92 5.03
CA HIS A 126 -0.72 14.37 6.18
C HIS A 126 -1.16 12.94 6.47
N THR A 127 -2.49 12.72 6.48
CA THR A 127 -3.09 11.38 6.64
C THR A 127 -2.67 10.49 5.48
N GLY A 128 -2.77 10.99 4.24
CA GLY A 128 -2.41 10.25 3.03
C GLY A 128 -0.93 9.85 2.99
N ALA A 129 -0.02 10.74 3.39
CA ALA A 129 1.41 10.47 3.48
C ALA A 129 1.70 9.33 4.48
N LEU A 130 1.12 9.40 5.69
CA LEU A 130 1.33 8.37 6.70
C LEU A 130 0.76 7.02 6.25
N VAL A 131 -0.44 7.00 5.64
CA VAL A 131 -1.02 5.79 5.05
C VAL A 131 -0.07 5.19 4.01
N ALA A 132 0.46 6.02 3.10
CA ALA A 132 1.40 5.56 2.06
C ALA A 132 2.69 4.96 2.67
N ILE A 133 3.26 5.62 3.68
CA ILE A 133 4.46 5.14 4.39
C ILE A 133 4.19 3.81 5.10
N VAL A 134 3.06 3.70 5.81
CA VAL A 134 2.70 2.47 6.56
C VAL A 134 2.52 1.30 5.62
N PHE A 135 1.79 1.48 4.51
CA PHE A 135 1.63 0.41 3.52
C PHE A 135 2.96 0.03 2.86
N ALA A 136 3.78 1.02 2.45
CA ALA A 136 5.09 0.75 1.86
C ALA A 136 6.01 -0.01 2.82
N LEU A 137 6.07 0.40 4.10
CA LEU A 137 6.79 -0.33 5.15
C LEU A 137 6.28 -1.76 5.33
N SER A 138 4.96 -1.96 5.24
CA SER A 138 4.35 -3.28 5.40
C SER A 138 4.76 -4.25 4.29
N PHE A 139 5.05 -3.76 3.08
CA PHE A 139 5.49 -4.60 1.96
C PHE A 139 6.96 -4.99 2.03
N VAL A 140 7.82 -4.11 2.54
CA VAL A 140 9.25 -4.42 2.73
C VAL A 140 9.54 -5.17 4.04
N ALA A 141 8.54 -5.28 4.93
CA ALA A 141 8.66 -6.05 6.16
C ALA A 141 8.70 -7.56 5.88
N SER A 142 9.91 -8.15 5.94
CA SER A 142 10.14 -9.57 5.61
C SER A 142 9.54 -10.57 6.60
N ARG A 143 9.27 -10.17 7.85
CA ARG A 143 8.70 -11.06 8.89
C ARG A 143 7.22 -10.74 9.11
N ARG A 144 6.37 -11.78 9.17
CA ARG A 144 4.92 -11.63 9.43
C ARG A 144 4.62 -10.83 10.70
N ARG A 145 5.36 -11.08 11.79
CA ARG A 145 5.22 -10.32 13.05
C ARG A 145 5.50 -8.84 12.84
N THR A 146 6.65 -8.50 12.24
CA THR A 146 7.01 -7.11 11.93
C THR A 146 5.97 -6.42 11.04
N ARG A 147 5.45 -7.11 10.01
CA ARG A 147 4.38 -6.57 9.17
C ARG A 147 3.11 -6.30 9.98
N ARG A 148 2.71 -7.22 10.86
CA ARG A 148 1.56 -7.04 11.75
C ARG A 148 1.77 -5.83 12.67
N ASP A 149 2.94 -5.71 13.27
CA ASP A 149 3.26 -4.60 14.18
C ASP A 149 3.25 -3.25 13.44
N VAL A 150 3.83 -3.19 12.24
CA VAL A 150 3.79 -2.00 11.37
C VAL A 150 2.35 -1.62 11.03
N LEU A 151 1.50 -2.59 10.66
CA LEU A 151 0.11 -2.30 10.33
C LEU A 151 -0.69 -1.88 11.57
N LEU A 152 -0.48 -2.52 12.72
CA LEU A 152 -1.18 -2.18 13.97
C LEU A 152 -0.82 -0.76 14.45
N TRP A 153 0.48 -0.51 14.66
CA TRP A 153 0.95 0.79 15.13
C TRP A 153 0.78 1.88 14.08
N GLY A 154 0.93 1.53 12.80
CA GLY A 154 0.67 2.43 11.69
C GLY A 154 -0.79 2.84 11.60
N THR A 155 -1.73 1.90 11.78
CA THR A 155 -3.18 2.21 11.81
C THR A 155 -3.52 3.12 12.98
N LEU A 156 -2.97 2.83 14.17
CA LEU A 156 -3.15 3.71 15.33
C LEU A 156 -2.57 5.11 15.07
N GLY A 157 -1.39 5.19 14.47
CA GLY A 157 -0.77 6.46 14.07
C GLY A 157 -1.63 7.24 13.07
N VAL A 158 -2.19 6.56 12.05
CA VAL A 158 -3.12 7.18 11.09
C VAL A 158 -4.36 7.73 11.79
N ALA A 159 -4.91 7.00 12.76
CA ALA A 159 -6.05 7.47 13.55
C ALA A 159 -5.70 8.70 14.38
N VAL A 160 -4.56 8.70 15.08
CA VAL A 160 -4.07 9.85 15.86
C VAL A 160 -3.83 11.07 14.97
N VAL A 161 -3.17 10.88 13.83
CA VAL A 161 -2.92 11.96 12.87
C VAL A 161 -4.24 12.49 12.31
N GLY A 162 -5.15 11.62 11.89
CA GLY A 162 -6.47 12.02 11.42
C GLY A 162 -7.25 12.82 12.45
N ALA A 163 -7.28 12.36 13.70
CA ALA A 163 -7.91 13.06 14.80
C ALA A 163 -7.27 14.43 15.05
N ALA A 164 -5.94 14.54 15.02
CA ALA A 164 -5.22 15.80 15.16
C ALA A 164 -5.54 16.80 14.02
N ARG A 165 -5.73 16.33 12.77
CA ARG A 165 -6.11 17.17 11.63
C ARG A 165 -7.53 17.74 11.76
N VAL A 166 -8.45 16.94 12.30
CA VAL A 166 -9.83 17.40 12.58
C VAL A 166 -9.83 18.33 13.79
N TYR A 167 -9.17 17.95 14.88
CA TYR A 167 -9.10 18.74 16.11
C TYR A 167 -8.48 20.14 15.89
N SER A 168 -7.44 20.25 15.07
CA SER A 168 -6.82 21.54 14.72
C SER A 168 -7.72 22.44 13.86
N GLY A 169 -8.84 21.93 13.33
CA GLY A 169 -9.70 22.63 12.37
C GLY A 169 -9.10 22.70 10.97
N ALA A 170 -7.99 22.00 10.71
CA ALA A 170 -7.25 22.11 9.45
C ALA A 170 -7.90 21.34 8.30
N HIS A 171 -8.68 20.30 8.61
CA HIS A 171 -9.38 19.45 7.65
C HIS A 171 -10.73 18.99 8.18
N TYR A 172 -11.66 18.76 7.24
CA TYR A 172 -12.91 18.10 7.55
C TYR A 172 -12.72 16.59 7.78
N PRO A 173 -13.57 15.92 8.59
CA PRO A 173 -13.52 14.47 8.78
C PRO A 173 -13.52 13.67 7.47
N LEU A 174 -14.31 14.09 6.48
CA LEU A 174 -14.35 13.41 5.18
C LEU A 174 -13.05 13.58 4.37
N ASP A 175 -12.31 14.68 4.55
CA ASP A 175 -11.01 14.88 3.90
C ASP A 175 -9.98 13.87 4.43
N VAL A 176 -10.05 13.56 5.72
CA VAL A 176 -9.18 12.56 6.39
C VAL A 176 -9.54 11.17 5.91
N LEU A 177 -10.82 10.81 5.88
CA LEU A 177 -11.28 9.49 5.42
C LEU A 177 -10.97 9.26 3.95
N ALA A 178 -11.14 10.27 3.09
CA ALA A 178 -10.85 10.16 1.66
C ALA A 178 -9.37 9.97 1.34
N ALA A 179 -8.46 10.36 2.25
CA ALA A 179 -7.03 10.15 2.05
C ALA A 179 -6.64 8.67 2.01
N LEU A 180 -7.37 7.79 2.71
CA LEU A 180 -7.10 6.35 2.80
C LEU A 180 -7.20 5.64 1.43
N PRO A 181 -8.36 5.68 0.72
CA PRO A 181 -8.51 5.00 -0.56
C PRO A 181 -7.60 5.58 -1.64
N VAL A 182 -7.34 6.89 -1.63
CA VAL A 182 -6.45 7.55 -2.59
C VAL A 182 -5.00 7.13 -2.38
N ALA A 183 -4.51 7.17 -1.13
CA ALA A 183 -3.17 6.71 -0.80
C ALA A 183 -3.01 5.22 -1.13
N TRP A 184 -3.99 4.38 -0.80
CA TRP A 184 -4.00 2.97 -1.15
C TRP A 184 -3.90 2.75 -2.67
N ALA A 185 -4.69 3.49 -3.47
CA ALA A 185 -4.65 3.37 -4.93
C ALA A 185 -3.26 3.73 -5.49
N GLY A 186 -2.66 4.83 -5.01
CA GLY A 186 -1.31 5.23 -5.39
C GLY A 186 -0.25 4.19 -4.96
N VAL A 187 -0.38 3.64 -3.76
CA VAL A 187 0.47 2.55 -3.26
C VAL A 187 0.35 1.30 -4.14
N MET A 188 -0.85 0.91 -4.59
CA MET A 188 -1.01 -0.24 -5.49
C MET A 188 -0.32 -0.03 -6.83
N VAL A 189 -0.44 1.18 -7.40
CA VAL A 189 0.27 1.56 -8.62
C VAL A 189 1.78 1.54 -8.38
N GLY A 190 2.26 2.16 -7.29
CA GLY A 190 3.66 2.16 -6.90
C GLY A 190 4.22 0.76 -6.70
N THR A 191 3.46 -0.14 -6.08
CA THR A 191 3.83 -1.55 -5.90
C THR A 191 3.98 -2.26 -7.24
N ALA A 192 3.05 -2.03 -8.18
CA ALA A 192 3.14 -2.61 -9.52
C ALA A 192 4.36 -2.09 -10.30
N VAL A 193 4.72 -0.82 -10.13
CA VAL A 193 5.95 -0.23 -10.70
C VAL A 193 7.18 -0.82 -10.02
N ALA A 194 7.22 -0.88 -8.69
CA ALA A 194 8.32 -1.43 -7.91
C ALA A 194 8.61 -2.89 -8.29
N ASN A 195 7.58 -3.70 -8.49
CA ASN A 195 7.72 -5.10 -8.92
C ASN A 195 8.35 -5.26 -10.32
N LYS A 196 8.37 -4.21 -11.14
CA LYS A 196 9.07 -4.20 -12.44
C LYS A 196 10.46 -3.59 -12.33
N VAL A 197 10.55 -2.44 -11.65
CA VAL A 197 11.79 -1.66 -11.54
C VAL A 197 12.81 -2.36 -10.66
N VAL A 198 12.41 -2.89 -9.50
CA VAL A 198 13.35 -3.48 -8.53
C VAL A 198 14.07 -4.70 -9.11
N PRO A 199 13.40 -5.69 -9.76
CA PRO A 199 14.11 -6.78 -10.44
C PRO A 199 14.98 -6.27 -11.59
N ALA A 200 14.50 -5.31 -12.39
CA ALA A 200 15.30 -4.74 -13.47
C ALA A 200 16.58 -4.07 -12.96
N LEU A 201 16.56 -3.44 -11.78
CA LEU A 201 17.76 -2.90 -11.15
C LEU A 201 18.67 -4.00 -10.59
N ALA A 202 18.09 -5.07 -10.05
CA ALA A 202 18.85 -6.21 -9.53
C ALA A 202 19.62 -6.96 -10.63
N TYR A 203 19.07 -7.03 -11.85
CA TYR A 203 19.65 -7.78 -12.98
C TYR A 203 20.24 -6.90 -14.10
N GLY A 204 19.86 -5.63 -14.18
CA GLY A 204 20.08 -4.79 -15.36
C GLY A 204 20.84 -3.50 -15.11
N PHE A 205 21.09 -3.11 -13.86
CA PHE A 205 21.77 -1.84 -13.56
C PHE A 205 23.22 -2.06 -13.14
N SER A 206 24.04 -2.48 -14.11
CA SER A 206 25.50 -2.39 -14.00
C SER A 206 26.08 -1.92 -15.32
N TRP A 207 27.08 -1.05 -15.26
CA TRP A 207 27.97 -0.70 -16.39
C TRP A 207 28.78 -1.93 -16.90
N GLN A 208 28.39 -3.15 -16.54
CA GLN A 208 29.02 -4.42 -16.89
C GLN A 208 28.19 -5.27 -17.86
N GLN A 209 27.17 -4.70 -18.53
CA GLN A 209 26.47 -5.41 -19.60
C GLN A 209 27.26 -5.52 -20.93
N ALA A 210 28.53 -5.09 -20.97
CA ALA A 210 29.45 -5.43 -22.05
C ALA A 210 29.86 -6.91 -21.95
N GLY A 211 28.97 -7.84 -22.28
CA GLY A 211 29.32 -9.26 -22.42
C GLY A 211 28.22 -10.29 -22.16
N VAL A 212 27.00 -9.91 -21.77
CA VAL A 212 25.93 -10.90 -21.56
C VAL A 212 25.16 -11.15 -22.85
N SER A 213 25.56 -12.18 -23.60
CA SER A 213 24.73 -12.75 -24.66
C SER A 213 23.61 -13.59 -24.04
N LEU A 214 22.35 -13.19 -24.26
CA LEU A 214 21.20 -14.01 -23.90
C LEU A 214 21.18 -15.23 -24.83
N GLU A 215 21.56 -16.41 -24.32
CA GLU A 215 21.30 -17.66 -25.04
C GLU A 215 19.78 -17.88 -25.15
N ALA A 216 19.30 -18.00 -26.38
CA ALA A 216 17.90 -18.28 -26.67
C ALA A 216 17.50 -19.67 -26.14
N PRO A 217 16.23 -19.88 -25.75
CA PRO A 217 15.80 -21.15 -25.17
C PRO A 217 16.06 -22.33 -26.12
N ASP A 218 16.72 -23.35 -25.56
CA ASP A 218 17.19 -24.54 -26.25
C ASP A 218 16.05 -25.25 -27.02
N SER A 219 16.13 -25.20 -28.36
CA SER A 219 15.12 -25.73 -29.30
C SER A 219 14.86 -27.24 -29.14
N ARG A 220 15.75 -27.94 -28.42
CA ARG A 220 15.62 -29.37 -28.09
C ARG A 220 14.41 -29.68 -27.21
N ARG A 221 14.04 -28.81 -26.25
CA ARG A 221 12.88 -29.05 -25.37
C ARG A 221 11.52 -28.89 -26.07
N ALA A 222 11.46 -28.10 -27.14
CA ALA A 222 10.25 -27.95 -27.94
C ALA A 222 9.97 -29.20 -28.80
N ALA A 223 11.01 -29.82 -29.35
CA ALA A 223 10.88 -31.03 -30.16
C ALA A 223 10.40 -32.26 -29.34
N THR A 224 10.85 -32.41 -28.09
CA THR A 224 10.45 -33.54 -27.24
C THR A 224 8.96 -33.50 -26.87
N ARG A 225 8.36 -32.31 -26.81
CA ARG A 225 6.93 -32.15 -26.45
C ARG A 225 5.98 -32.39 -27.62
N ALA A 226 6.47 -32.31 -28.86
CA ALA A 226 5.68 -32.53 -30.08
C ALA A 226 5.60 -34.01 -30.50
N ALA A 227 6.42 -34.89 -29.91
CA ALA A 227 6.59 -36.27 -30.36
C ALA A 227 5.74 -37.32 -29.62
N VAL A 228 4.74 -36.93 -28.82
CA VAL A 228 3.82 -37.89 -28.16
C VAL A 228 2.64 -38.16 -29.09
N PRO A 229 2.52 -39.35 -29.73
CA PRO A 229 1.40 -39.65 -30.61
C PRO A 229 0.15 -39.95 -29.79
N THR A 230 -0.98 -39.42 -30.23
CA THR A 230 -2.31 -39.69 -29.67
C THR A 230 -2.79 -41.03 -30.21
N GLU A 231 -2.71 -42.11 -29.41
CA GLU A 231 -3.35 -43.38 -29.77
C GLU A 231 -4.85 -43.32 -29.49
N ALA A 232 -5.62 -43.62 -30.54
CA ALA A 232 -7.06 -43.73 -30.53
C ALA A 232 -7.49 -45.19 -30.74
N HIS A 233 -8.54 -45.58 -30.00
CA HIS A 233 -9.54 -46.63 -30.25
C HIS A 233 -9.25 -48.09 -29.80
N GLY A 234 -10.22 -48.64 -29.04
CA GLY A 234 -10.37 -50.08 -28.83
C GLY A 234 -11.31 -50.46 -27.67
N SER A 235 -12.62 -50.36 -27.86
CA SER A 235 -13.65 -50.98 -26.99
C SER A 235 -13.72 -52.49 -27.24
N THR A 236 -13.76 -53.35 -26.21
CA THR A 236 -14.80 -54.38 -25.95
C THR A 236 -14.47 -55.41 -24.85
N ALA A 237 -15.51 -55.79 -24.10
CA ALA A 237 -15.84 -57.13 -23.56
C ALA A 237 -15.21 -57.71 -22.25
N ARG A 238 -15.85 -57.37 -21.12
CA ARG A 238 -16.60 -58.24 -20.17
C ARG A 238 -16.34 -59.77 -20.14
N ARG A 239 -15.89 -60.33 -18.99
CA ARG A 239 -16.59 -61.31 -18.07
C ARG A 239 -15.63 -62.10 -17.15
N ALA A 240 -15.96 -62.11 -15.84
CA ALA A 240 -16.11 -63.28 -14.93
C ALA A 240 -14.85 -64.16 -14.67
N THR A 241 -14.55 -64.75 -13.51
CA THR A 241 -15.10 -64.99 -12.15
C THR A 241 -14.00 -65.83 -11.47
N GLY A 242 -13.87 -65.82 -10.14
CA GLY A 242 -13.21 -66.95 -9.45
C GLY A 242 -12.39 -66.60 -8.22
N SER A 243 -12.98 -66.85 -7.06
CA SER A 243 -12.38 -66.94 -5.73
C SER A 243 -11.33 -68.05 -5.61
N SER A 244 -10.32 -67.87 -4.76
CA SER A 244 -10.09 -68.76 -3.60
C SER A 244 -8.93 -68.28 -2.74
N ASP A 245 -9.20 -68.27 -1.43
CA ASP A 245 -8.28 -68.27 -0.29
C ASP A 245 -6.97 -69.03 -0.48
N THR A 246 -5.90 -68.56 0.17
CA THR A 246 -5.27 -69.31 1.27
C THR A 246 -4.35 -68.40 2.11
N HIS A 247 -4.66 -68.39 3.40
CA HIS A 247 -3.88 -67.96 4.55
C HIS A 247 -2.89 -69.07 4.93
N ASP A 248 -1.63 -68.77 5.30
CA ASP A 248 -0.96 -69.28 6.52
C ASP A 248 0.48 -68.71 6.67
N PRO A 249 0.91 -68.23 7.86
CA PRO A 249 2.19 -67.58 8.12
C PRO A 249 3.18 -68.51 8.83
N ARG A 250 4.48 -68.45 8.51
CA ARG A 250 5.53 -68.96 9.42
C ARG A 250 6.73 -68.02 9.50
N ARG A 251 6.81 -67.39 10.67
CA ARG A 251 7.98 -66.78 11.29
C ARG A 251 8.95 -67.87 11.78
N SER A 252 10.19 -67.41 11.97
CA SER A 252 11.27 -67.91 12.83
C SER A 252 11.92 -69.24 12.46
N ASP A 253 13.19 -69.18 12.05
CA ASP A 253 14.28 -69.74 12.88
C ASP A 253 15.69 -69.29 12.46
N ARG A 254 16.57 -69.28 13.48
CA ARG A 254 18.05 -69.11 13.53
C ARG A 254 18.55 -67.66 13.67
N ALA A 255 18.99 -67.16 14.83
CA ALA A 255 19.82 -67.67 15.94
C ALA A 255 21.29 -67.96 15.57
N ALA A 256 22.16 -66.99 15.89
CA ALA A 256 23.50 -67.12 16.48
C ALA A 256 23.98 -65.73 16.90
#